data_AF-A0A7V9EQJ2-F1
#
_entry.id   AF-A0A7V9EQJ2-F1
#
_cell.length_a   1.000
_cell.length_b   1.000
_cell.length_c   1.000
_cell.angle_alpha   90.00
_cell.angle_beta   90.00
_cell.angle_gamma   90.00
#
_symmetry.space_group_name_H-M   'P 1'
#
loop_
_entity.id
_entity.type
_entity.pdbx_description
1 polymer ?
#
loop_
_entity_poly.entity_id
_entity_poly.type
_entity_poly.pdbx_seq_one_letter_code
_entity_poly.pdbx_strand_id
1 'polypeptide(L)'
;MSNGSRRSALFTGGAILALIAATSLYIGRAGQKNEGADAGPSTTASAPNIPQTTTNAKTMSDTELQKKLTPLQYHVTRENGTEPPFRNEYWDNHKAGIYVDVISGEPLFSSTDKFESGTGWPSFTKPIDKEHVVEKTDRTLFMERTEVRSKEGDAHLGHLFDDGPAPTGLRYCMNSAALRFVPVEKMQEEGYGQYLPLVQSEPKK
;
A
#
# COMPACT_ATOMS: atom_id res chain seq x y z
N MET A 1 34.59 -20.39 41.83
CA MET A 1 34.25 -19.06 41.29
C MET A 1 32.89 -18.68 41.85
N SER A 2 32.87 -17.71 42.78
CA SER A 2 31.71 -17.37 43.61
C SER A 2 30.68 -16.54 42.84
N ASN A 3 29.41 -16.80 43.11
CA ASN A 3 28.25 -16.17 42.50
C ASN A 3 27.45 -15.39 43.57
N GLY A 4 27.03 -14.17 43.25
CA GLY A 4 25.84 -13.50 43.80
C GLY A 4 26.00 -12.53 44.98
N SER A 5 25.50 -11.29 44.79
CA SER A 5 24.57 -10.52 45.67
C SER A 5 24.72 -9.02 45.37
N ARG A 6 23.81 -8.40 44.59
CA ARG A 6 22.57 -7.69 44.96
C ARG A 6 22.74 -6.38 45.77
N ARG A 7 22.14 -5.33 45.18
CA ARG A 7 21.39 -4.18 45.72
C ARG A 7 22.08 -2.81 45.81
N SER A 8 21.58 -1.96 44.92
CA SER A 8 21.70 -0.51 44.85
C SER A 8 20.64 0.21 45.72
N ALA A 9 20.92 1.51 45.94
CA ALA A 9 20.03 2.62 46.32
C ALA A 9 20.15 3.13 47.77
N LEU A 10 20.68 4.35 47.89
CA LEU A 10 20.29 5.33 48.90
C LEU A 10 20.32 6.72 48.27
N PHE A 11 19.18 7.39 48.41
CA PHE A 11 18.85 8.75 47.98
C PHE A 11 19.33 9.78 49.02
N THR A 12 19.98 10.85 48.56
CA THR A 12 20.09 12.17 49.22
C THR A 12 20.21 13.19 48.08
N GLY A 13 19.36 14.19 47.85
CA GLY A 13 18.61 15.03 48.76
C GLY A 13 19.39 16.33 49.01
N GLY A 14 19.19 17.38 48.19
CA GLY A 14 19.82 18.69 48.40
C GLY A 14 19.52 19.69 47.29
N ALA A 15 18.58 20.60 47.55
CA ALA A 15 18.18 21.70 46.68
C ALA A 15 19.14 22.89 46.76
N ILE A 16 19.41 23.58 45.65
CA ILE A 16 19.96 24.94 45.65
C ILE A 16 19.15 25.80 44.68
N LEU A 17 18.39 26.73 45.27
CA LEU A 17 17.77 27.88 44.63
C LEU A 17 18.87 28.90 44.31
N ALA A 18 18.95 29.36 43.06
CA ALA A 18 19.71 30.57 42.71
C ALA A 18 18.78 31.49 41.89
N LEU A 19 18.34 32.55 42.56
CA LEU A 19 17.55 33.65 42.03
C LEU A 19 18.52 34.70 41.48
N ILE A 20 18.50 34.99 40.18
CA ILE A 20 19.15 36.19 39.63
C ILE A 20 18.13 36.94 38.78
N ALA A 21 17.77 38.12 39.28
CA ALA A 21 17.02 39.15 38.59
C ALA A 21 17.99 40.07 37.83
N ALA A 22 17.67 40.40 36.58
CA ALA A 22 18.21 41.56 35.86
C ALA A 22 17.29 41.88 34.67
N THR A 23 16.33 42.78 34.88
CA THR A 23 16.29 44.16 34.33
C THR A 23 16.05 44.26 32.82
N SER A 24 14.81 44.60 32.48
CA SER A 24 14.38 45.07 31.17
C SER A 24 15.00 46.41 30.81
N LEU A 25 15.56 46.54 29.60
CA LEU A 25 15.73 47.81 28.91
C LEU A 25 15.46 47.59 27.41
N TYR A 26 14.23 47.89 26.97
CA TYR A 26 13.87 47.92 25.56
C TYR A 26 13.89 49.38 25.09
N ILE A 27 14.96 49.78 24.43
CA ILE A 27 15.06 51.07 23.73
C ILE A 27 14.76 50.78 22.26
N GLY A 28 13.72 51.43 21.72
CA GLY A 28 13.37 51.32 20.31
C GLY A 28 14.25 52.18 19.39
N ARG A 29 14.30 51.81 18.11
CA ARG A 29 14.46 52.79 17.02
C ARG A 29 13.88 52.27 15.71
N ALA A 30 13.33 53.22 14.97
CA ALA A 30 12.55 53.09 13.76
C ALA A 30 13.35 52.66 12.52
N GLY A 31 12.68 51.88 11.66
CA GLY A 31 12.48 52.18 10.24
C GLY A 31 13.70 52.27 9.32
N GLN A 32 13.87 51.25 8.48
CA GLN A 32 14.41 51.40 7.13
C GLN A 32 13.55 50.62 6.13
N LYS A 33 13.25 51.29 5.02
CA LYS A 33 12.52 50.79 3.85
C LYS A 33 13.48 50.07 2.88
N ASN A 34 12.87 49.31 1.97
CA ASN A 34 13.38 48.78 0.69
C ASN A 34 14.25 47.50 0.85
N GLU A 35 14.20 46.47 0.00
CA GLU A 35 13.82 46.31 -1.41
C GLU A 35 13.50 44.82 -1.67
N GLY A 36 12.82 44.51 -2.77
CA GLY A 36 12.37 43.14 -3.09
C GLY A 36 13.49 42.15 -3.41
N ALA A 37 13.26 40.89 -3.04
CA ALA A 37 13.97 39.73 -3.58
C ALA A 37 13.05 38.51 -3.55
N ASP A 38 12.63 38.12 -4.75
CA ASP A 38 12.41 36.75 -5.26
C ASP A 38 12.26 35.62 -4.22
N ALA A 39 11.01 35.19 -3.98
CA ALA A 39 10.71 33.94 -3.30
C ALA A 39 10.76 32.80 -4.33
N GLY A 40 11.90 32.11 -4.40
CA GLY A 40 12.03 30.84 -5.09
C GLY A 40 11.07 29.78 -4.52
N PRO A 41 10.59 28.83 -5.35
CA PRO A 41 9.55 27.91 -4.95
C PRO A 41 10.09 26.88 -3.94
N SER A 42 9.45 26.85 -2.76
CA SER A 42 9.59 25.75 -1.81
C SER A 42 9.07 24.46 -2.47
N THR A 43 9.98 23.53 -2.72
CA THR A 43 9.68 22.17 -3.15
C THR A 43 9.05 21.38 -1.99
N THR A 44 7.73 21.45 -1.85
CA THR A 44 6.96 20.39 -1.21
C THR A 44 6.76 19.28 -2.24
N ALA A 45 7.29 18.08 -1.95
CA ALA A 45 7.08 16.89 -2.76
C ALA A 45 5.58 16.54 -2.78
N SER A 46 4.94 16.82 -3.90
CA SER A 46 3.55 16.43 -4.17
C SER A 46 3.47 14.92 -4.41
N ALA A 47 2.46 14.27 -3.84
CA ALA A 47 2.12 12.87 -4.12
C ALA A 47 1.93 12.61 -5.63
N PRO A 48 2.30 11.41 -6.14
CA PRO A 48 2.31 11.14 -7.57
C PRO A 48 0.90 11.11 -8.19
N ASN A 49 0.79 11.72 -9.37
CA ASN A 49 -0.44 11.84 -10.15
C ASN A 49 -0.76 10.52 -10.87
N ILE A 50 -1.34 9.56 -10.14
CA ILE A 50 -2.04 8.41 -10.74
C ILE A 50 -3.15 8.96 -11.64
N PRO A 51 -3.44 8.40 -12.83
CA PRO A 51 -4.61 8.78 -13.63
C PRO A 51 -5.87 8.65 -12.77
N GLN A 52 -6.27 9.74 -12.12
CA GLN A 52 -7.50 9.79 -11.34
C GLN A 52 -8.64 9.82 -12.35
N THR A 53 -9.16 8.66 -12.71
CA THR A 53 -10.53 8.59 -13.21
C THR A 53 -11.42 9.21 -12.14
N THR A 54 -12.02 10.36 -12.46
CA THR A 54 -12.85 11.23 -11.61
C THR A 54 -14.16 10.60 -11.11
N THR A 55 -14.26 9.28 -11.15
CA THR A 55 -15.34 8.49 -10.56
C THR A 55 -14.82 7.86 -9.30
N ASN A 56 -15.38 8.24 -8.15
CA ASN A 56 -15.08 7.65 -6.86
C ASN A 56 -15.49 6.16 -6.90
N ALA A 57 -14.55 5.30 -7.29
CA ALA A 57 -14.77 3.88 -7.61
C ALA A 57 -15.43 3.13 -6.45
N LYS A 58 -15.07 3.51 -5.22
CA LYS A 58 -15.64 3.03 -3.97
C LYS A 58 -17.14 3.26 -3.84
N THR A 59 -17.65 4.37 -4.38
CA THR A 59 -19.05 4.79 -4.24
C THR A 59 -19.90 4.45 -5.46
N MET A 60 -19.37 3.69 -6.42
CA MET A 60 -20.16 3.21 -7.56
C MET A 60 -21.32 2.33 -7.07
N SER A 61 -22.50 2.52 -7.65
CA SER A 61 -23.68 1.72 -7.32
C SER A 61 -23.56 0.30 -7.88
N ASP A 62 -24.26 -0.65 -7.26
CA ASP A 62 -24.29 -2.04 -7.73
C ASP A 62 -24.79 -2.15 -9.17
N THR A 63 -25.75 -1.31 -9.57
CA THR A 63 -26.25 -1.26 -10.96
C THR A 63 -25.18 -0.81 -11.96
N GLU A 64 -24.32 0.14 -11.58
CA GLU A 64 -23.21 0.57 -12.44
C GLU A 64 -22.14 -0.51 -12.53
N LEU A 65 -21.81 -1.15 -11.41
CA LEU A 65 -20.84 -2.22 -11.35
C LEU A 65 -21.29 -3.45 -12.16
N GLN A 66 -22.55 -3.85 -12.08
CA GLN A 66 -23.10 -4.96 -12.87
C GLN A 66 -23.11 -4.68 -14.39
N LYS A 67 -23.12 -3.41 -14.80
CA LYS A 67 -22.98 -3.04 -16.23
C LYS A 67 -21.53 -3.03 -16.70
N LYS A 68 -20.59 -2.70 -15.81
CA LYS A 68 -19.15 -2.58 -16.11
C LYS A 68 -18.41 -3.91 -16.00
N LEU A 69 -18.79 -4.75 -15.04
CA LEU A 69 -18.12 -5.98 -14.69
C LEU A 69 -18.81 -7.20 -15.30
N THR A 70 -18.04 -8.25 -15.57
CA THR A 70 -18.65 -9.56 -15.84
C THR A 70 -19.32 -10.11 -14.58
N PRO A 71 -20.26 -11.07 -14.69
CA PRO A 71 -20.90 -11.68 -13.53
C PRO A 71 -19.91 -12.26 -12.52
N LEU A 72 -18.83 -12.90 -12.99
CA LEU A 72 -17.79 -13.44 -12.11
C LEU A 72 -17.00 -12.34 -11.40
N GLN A 73 -16.61 -11.29 -12.13
CA GLN A 73 -15.90 -10.14 -11.54
C GLN A 73 -16.76 -9.46 -10.47
N TYR A 74 -18.06 -9.25 -10.73
CA TYR A 74 -18.99 -8.69 -9.75
C TYR A 74 -19.12 -9.60 -8.52
N HIS A 75 -19.37 -10.89 -8.73
CA HIS A 75 -19.49 -11.87 -7.66
C HIS A 75 -18.25 -11.91 -6.76
N VAL A 76 -17.05 -11.94 -7.34
CA VAL A 76 -15.80 -11.92 -6.59
C VAL A 76 -15.62 -10.60 -5.86
N THR A 77 -15.66 -9.47 -6.57
CA THR A 77 -15.27 -8.16 -6.01
C THR A 77 -16.27 -7.57 -5.02
N ARG A 78 -17.58 -7.84 -5.19
CA ARG A 78 -18.65 -7.22 -4.38
C ARG A 78 -19.34 -8.19 -3.43
N GLU A 79 -19.49 -9.44 -3.84
CA GLU A 79 -20.15 -10.47 -3.02
C GLU A 79 -19.15 -11.34 -2.25
N ASN A 80 -17.86 -10.98 -2.28
CA ASN A 80 -16.76 -11.71 -1.65
C ASN A 80 -16.67 -13.17 -2.12
N GLY A 81 -17.04 -13.42 -3.39
CA GLY A 81 -16.91 -14.70 -4.03
C GLY A 81 -15.46 -15.12 -4.24
N THR A 82 -15.25 -16.38 -4.57
CA THR A 82 -13.93 -16.93 -4.94
C THR A 82 -14.05 -17.69 -6.26
N GLU A 83 -13.19 -17.36 -7.22
CA GLU A 83 -13.18 -18.04 -8.51
C GLU A 83 -12.58 -19.45 -8.41
N PRO A 84 -12.88 -20.37 -9.33
CA PRO A 84 -12.32 -21.72 -9.28
C PRO A 84 -10.78 -21.74 -9.47
N PRO A 85 -10.05 -22.59 -8.71
CA PRO A 85 -8.61 -22.75 -8.89
C PRO A 85 -8.28 -23.33 -10.28
N PHE A 86 -7.14 -22.92 -10.85
CA PHE A 86 -6.61 -23.36 -12.16
C PHE A 86 -7.54 -23.11 -13.36
N ARG A 87 -8.68 -22.44 -13.16
CA ARG A 87 -9.63 -22.08 -14.22
C ARG A 87 -9.92 -20.59 -14.18
N ASN A 88 -8.85 -19.82 -14.16
CA ASN A 88 -8.88 -18.37 -14.13
C ASN A 88 -7.79 -17.81 -15.04
N GLU A 89 -7.80 -16.51 -15.28
CA GLU A 89 -6.99 -15.91 -16.34
C GLU A 89 -5.51 -15.76 -15.97
N TYR A 90 -5.19 -15.61 -14.68
CA TYR A 90 -3.88 -15.14 -14.26
C TYR A 90 -3.08 -16.11 -13.38
N TRP A 91 -3.59 -17.30 -13.05
CA TRP A 91 -2.81 -18.26 -12.27
C TRP A 91 -1.48 -18.61 -12.95
N ASP A 92 -1.46 -18.86 -14.26
CA ASP A 92 -0.26 -19.20 -15.06
C ASP A 92 0.34 -18.02 -15.84
N ASN A 93 -0.10 -16.79 -15.58
CA ASN A 93 0.43 -15.64 -16.30
C ASN A 93 1.86 -15.32 -15.82
N HIS A 94 2.80 -15.24 -16.76
CA HIS A 94 4.23 -14.93 -16.54
C HIS A 94 4.69 -13.68 -17.30
N LYS A 95 3.80 -12.94 -17.94
CA LYS A 95 4.15 -11.74 -18.70
C LYS A 95 4.60 -10.62 -17.76
N ALA A 96 5.55 -9.80 -18.22
CA ALA A 96 5.98 -8.62 -17.47
C ALA A 96 4.89 -7.55 -17.50
N GLY A 97 4.55 -6.99 -16.35
CA GLY A 97 3.50 -5.99 -16.21
C GLY A 97 2.97 -5.87 -14.78
N ILE A 98 1.87 -5.14 -14.62
CA ILE A 98 1.23 -4.95 -13.33
C ILE A 98 -0.21 -5.45 -13.35
N TYR A 99 -0.70 -5.77 -12.16
CA TYR A 99 -2.10 -6.14 -11.92
C TYR A 99 -2.77 -4.97 -11.21
N VAL A 100 -3.83 -4.45 -11.81
CA VAL A 100 -4.59 -3.33 -11.29
C VAL A 100 -5.98 -3.81 -10.85
N ASP A 101 -6.61 -3.08 -9.93
CA ASP A 101 -8.00 -3.29 -9.55
C ASP A 101 -8.91 -3.20 -10.79
N VAL A 102 -9.74 -4.22 -11.01
CA VAL A 102 -10.68 -4.26 -12.14
C VAL A 102 -11.74 -3.15 -12.08
N ILE A 103 -12.06 -2.64 -10.89
CA ILE A 103 -13.04 -1.57 -10.68
C ILE A 103 -12.40 -0.20 -10.85
N SER A 104 -11.37 0.11 -10.06
CA SER A 104 -10.80 1.45 -9.94
C SER A 104 -9.62 1.70 -10.88
N GLY A 105 -8.92 0.65 -11.33
CA GLY A 105 -7.65 0.78 -12.03
C GLY A 105 -6.46 1.10 -11.11
N GLU A 106 -6.65 1.10 -9.79
CA GLU A 106 -5.57 1.26 -8.80
C GLU A 106 -4.52 0.14 -8.96
N PRO A 107 -3.22 0.44 -9.03
CA PRO A 107 -2.17 -0.56 -9.21
C PRO A 107 -1.92 -1.34 -7.92
N LEU A 108 -2.11 -2.65 -7.96
CA LEU A 108 -2.09 -3.50 -6.75
C LEU A 108 -0.83 -4.37 -6.65
N PHE A 109 -0.45 -5.07 -7.72
CA PHE A 109 0.64 -6.05 -7.69
C PHE A 109 1.54 -5.97 -8.93
N SER A 110 2.82 -6.31 -8.77
CA SER A 110 3.79 -6.40 -9.87
C SER A 110 3.98 -7.86 -10.29
N SER A 111 4.20 -8.11 -11.59
CA SER A 111 4.59 -9.44 -12.09
C SER A 111 5.89 -9.95 -11.48
N THR A 112 6.78 -9.06 -11.03
CA THR A 112 8.06 -9.44 -10.38
C THR A 112 7.89 -10.01 -8.98
N ASP A 113 6.77 -9.68 -8.32
CA ASP A 113 6.42 -10.20 -6.99
C ASP A 113 5.45 -11.39 -7.08
N LYS A 114 4.98 -11.75 -8.29
CA LYS A 114 4.19 -12.96 -8.55
C LYS A 114 5.10 -14.19 -8.49
N PHE A 115 4.59 -15.28 -7.93
CA PHE A 115 5.30 -16.56 -7.89
C PHE A 115 4.35 -17.75 -8.06
N GLU A 116 4.93 -18.91 -8.40
CA GLU A 116 4.21 -20.17 -8.55
C GLU A 116 3.96 -20.83 -7.19
N SER A 117 2.78 -20.58 -6.62
CA SER A 117 2.36 -21.14 -5.33
C SER A 117 1.82 -22.56 -5.43
N GLY A 118 1.40 -22.99 -6.62
CA GLY A 118 0.70 -24.26 -6.82
C GLY A 118 -0.73 -24.29 -6.27
N THR A 119 -1.29 -23.15 -5.84
CA THR A 119 -2.65 -23.09 -5.25
C THR A 119 -3.76 -23.01 -6.31
N GLY A 120 -3.41 -22.58 -7.53
CA GLY A 120 -4.36 -22.37 -8.63
C GLY A 120 -4.90 -20.95 -8.72
N TRP A 121 -4.38 -20.00 -7.95
CA TRP A 121 -4.70 -18.58 -8.03
C TRP A 121 -3.42 -17.74 -8.14
N PRO A 122 -3.45 -16.58 -8.82
CA PRO A 122 -2.29 -15.68 -8.86
C PRO A 122 -1.87 -15.30 -7.44
N SER A 123 -0.60 -15.56 -7.14
CA SER A 123 -0.03 -15.42 -5.80
C SER A 123 1.15 -14.47 -5.82
N PHE A 124 1.16 -13.52 -4.89
CA PHE A 124 2.18 -12.47 -4.81
C PHE A 124 2.83 -12.42 -3.44
N THR A 125 4.08 -11.99 -3.36
CA THR A 125 4.81 -11.87 -2.09
C THR A 125 4.53 -10.56 -1.33
N LYS A 126 4.10 -9.52 -2.05
CA LYS A 126 3.74 -8.20 -1.54
C LYS A 126 2.93 -7.38 -2.57
N PRO A 127 2.16 -6.37 -2.14
CA PRO A 127 1.59 -5.36 -3.04
C PRO A 127 2.67 -4.38 -3.54
N ILE A 128 2.33 -3.63 -4.59
CA ILE A 128 3.15 -2.50 -5.09
C ILE A 128 3.31 -1.45 -4.00
N ASP A 129 2.20 -1.08 -3.36
CA ASP A 129 2.15 -0.19 -2.21
C ASP A 129 1.21 -0.78 -1.15
N LYS A 130 1.62 -0.74 0.12
CA LYS A 130 0.77 -1.20 1.22
C LYS A 130 -0.45 -0.32 1.42
N GLU A 131 -0.41 0.94 1.00
CA GLU A 131 -1.54 1.86 1.12
C GLU A 131 -2.67 1.56 0.13
N HIS A 132 -2.38 0.86 -0.97
CA HIS A 132 -3.37 0.46 -2.00
C HIS A 132 -4.21 -0.75 -1.59
N VAL A 133 -3.84 -1.45 -0.51
CA VAL A 133 -4.57 -2.62 -0.02
C VAL A 133 -5.03 -2.42 1.42
N VAL A 134 -6.16 -3.05 1.76
CA VAL A 134 -6.71 -3.09 3.12
C VAL A 134 -6.78 -4.54 3.56
N GLU A 135 -6.09 -4.85 4.64
CA GLU A 135 -6.11 -6.15 5.30
C GLU A 135 -7.19 -6.13 6.40
N LYS A 136 -8.15 -7.08 6.35
CA LYS A 136 -9.25 -7.21 7.31
C LYS A 136 -9.27 -8.62 7.88
N THR A 137 -9.54 -8.75 9.17
CA THR A 137 -9.77 -10.06 9.78
C THR A 137 -11.08 -10.65 9.25
N ASP A 138 -11.00 -11.83 8.64
CA ASP A 138 -12.11 -12.64 8.15
C ASP A 138 -12.31 -13.84 9.09
N ARG A 139 -13.52 -13.96 9.65
CA ARG A 139 -13.91 -15.05 10.57
C ARG A 139 -14.98 -15.98 9.97
N THR A 140 -15.20 -15.89 8.66
CA THR A 140 -16.14 -16.76 7.96
C THR A 140 -15.66 -18.21 7.97
N LEU A 141 -16.59 -19.16 7.82
CA LEU A 141 -16.31 -20.60 7.76
C LEU A 141 -15.54 -21.16 8.99
N PHE A 142 -15.65 -20.51 10.15
CA PHE A 142 -14.96 -20.90 11.40
C PHE A 142 -13.42 -20.90 11.31
N MET A 143 -12.86 -20.21 10.32
CA MET A 143 -11.42 -19.99 10.17
C MET A 143 -11.10 -18.51 10.43
N GLU A 144 -9.93 -18.22 11.00
CA GLU A 144 -9.41 -16.86 11.07
C GLU A 144 -8.42 -16.67 9.90
N ARG A 145 -8.82 -15.88 8.92
CA ARG A 145 -8.02 -15.51 7.75
C ARG A 145 -7.88 -14.01 7.66
N THR A 146 -6.94 -13.53 6.86
CA THR A 146 -6.81 -12.10 6.56
C THR A 146 -7.35 -11.86 5.15
N GLU A 147 -8.54 -11.26 5.04
CA GLU A 147 -9.07 -10.76 3.77
C GLU A 147 -8.23 -9.59 3.27
N VAL A 148 -8.00 -9.54 1.96
CA VAL A 148 -7.35 -8.40 1.28
C VAL A 148 -8.36 -7.75 0.34
N ARG A 149 -8.50 -6.42 0.46
CA ARG A 149 -9.36 -5.58 -0.40
C ARG A 149 -8.56 -4.44 -1.04
N SER A 150 -8.99 -3.95 -2.20
CA SER A 150 -8.42 -2.71 -2.77
C SER A 150 -8.87 -1.49 -1.97
N LYS A 151 -8.02 -0.47 -1.88
CA LYS A 151 -8.32 0.74 -1.10
C LYS A 151 -9.36 1.61 -1.79
N GLU A 152 -9.14 1.88 -3.07
CA GLU A 152 -9.94 2.82 -3.86
C GLU A 152 -11.24 2.19 -4.39
N GLY A 153 -11.25 0.88 -4.66
CA GLY A 153 -12.45 0.18 -5.13
C GLY A 153 -13.28 -0.46 -4.02
N ASP A 154 -12.69 -0.66 -2.83
CA ASP A 154 -13.21 -1.59 -1.80
C ASP A 154 -13.61 -2.93 -2.43
N ALA A 155 -12.83 -3.42 -3.38
CA ALA A 155 -13.05 -4.69 -4.06
C ALA A 155 -12.46 -5.83 -3.22
N HIS A 156 -13.22 -6.90 -2.98
CA HIS A 156 -12.64 -8.13 -2.47
C HIS A 156 -11.63 -8.69 -3.47
N LEU A 157 -10.37 -8.86 -3.04
CA LEU A 157 -9.30 -9.38 -3.88
C LEU A 157 -9.03 -10.85 -3.57
N GLY A 158 -8.98 -11.22 -2.29
CA GLY A 158 -8.70 -12.58 -1.84
C GLY A 158 -8.19 -12.59 -0.41
N HIS A 159 -7.18 -13.41 -0.13
CA HIS A 159 -6.68 -13.61 1.23
C HIS A 159 -5.15 -13.59 1.32
N LEU A 160 -4.65 -13.15 2.47
CA LEU A 160 -3.24 -13.15 2.86
C LEU A 160 -2.96 -14.33 3.79
N PHE A 161 -1.87 -15.06 3.50
CA PHE A 161 -1.37 -16.20 4.24
C PHE A 161 0.11 -16.00 4.62
N ASP A 162 0.58 -16.69 5.65
CA ASP A 162 1.94 -16.69 6.19
C ASP A 162 2.80 -17.89 5.72
N ASP A 163 2.41 -18.50 4.59
CA ASP A 163 3.05 -19.66 3.96
C ASP A 163 3.77 -19.30 2.64
N GLY A 164 4.13 -18.02 2.47
CA GLY A 164 4.83 -17.55 1.28
C GLY A 164 6.34 -17.79 1.30
N PRO A 165 7.03 -17.54 0.18
CA PRO A 165 8.49 -17.66 0.11
C PRO A 165 9.19 -16.54 0.89
N ALA A 166 10.45 -16.79 1.25
CA ALA A 166 11.34 -15.74 1.75
C ALA A 166 11.51 -14.62 0.70
N PRO A 167 11.76 -13.36 1.12
CA PRO A 167 12.02 -12.92 2.49
C PRO A 167 10.77 -12.51 3.28
N THR A 168 9.62 -12.34 2.63
CA THR A 168 8.42 -11.84 3.33
C THR A 168 7.74 -12.94 4.14
N GLY A 169 7.79 -14.20 3.68
CA GLY A 169 7.00 -15.29 4.23
C GLY A 169 5.49 -15.13 3.94
N LEU A 170 5.11 -14.16 3.10
CA LEU A 170 3.72 -13.81 2.85
C LEU A 170 3.27 -14.27 1.47
N ARG A 171 2.03 -14.75 1.40
CA ARG A 171 1.34 -15.11 0.16
C ARG A 171 0.02 -14.36 0.06
N TYR A 172 0.00 -13.34 -0.80
CA TYR A 172 -1.21 -12.68 -1.25
C TYR A 172 -1.85 -13.55 -2.35
N CYS A 173 -2.85 -14.36 -1.98
CA CYS A 173 -3.57 -15.25 -2.89
C CYS A 173 -4.83 -14.56 -3.42
N MET A 174 -4.74 -14.02 -4.63
CA MET A 174 -5.76 -13.12 -5.18
C MET A 174 -6.62 -13.82 -6.25
N ASN A 175 -7.84 -13.38 -6.44
CA ASN A 175 -8.68 -13.79 -7.56
C ASN A 175 -8.28 -13.00 -8.81
N SER A 176 -8.10 -13.69 -9.94
CA SER A 176 -7.91 -13.07 -11.26
C SER A 176 -9.09 -12.20 -11.64
N ALA A 177 -10.32 -12.61 -11.31
CA ALA A 177 -11.53 -11.82 -11.54
C ALA A 177 -11.59 -10.51 -10.75
N ALA A 178 -10.71 -10.28 -9.77
CA ALA A 178 -10.59 -8.98 -9.10
C ALA A 178 -9.52 -8.07 -9.75
N LEU A 179 -8.75 -8.61 -10.70
CA LEU A 179 -7.59 -7.97 -11.29
C LEU A 179 -7.78 -7.74 -12.79
N ARG A 180 -7.06 -6.75 -13.31
CA ARG A 180 -6.82 -6.57 -14.74
C ARG A 180 -5.32 -6.48 -14.96
N PHE A 181 -4.79 -7.28 -15.87
CA PHE A 181 -3.37 -7.23 -16.18
C PHE A 181 -3.06 -6.14 -17.21
N VAL A 182 -2.05 -5.31 -16.93
CA VAL A 182 -1.51 -4.29 -17.83
C VAL A 182 -0.09 -4.73 -18.23
N PRO A 183 0.13 -5.18 -19.47
CA PRO A 183 1.45 -5.60 -19.93
C PRO A 183 2.41 -4.41 -19.99
N VAL A 184 3.71 -4.65 -19.78
CA VAL A 184 4.73 -3.60 -19.69
C VAL A 184 4.74 -2.67 -20.90
N GLU A 185 4.45 -3.17 -22.10
CA GLU A 185 4.43 -2.40 -23.34
C GLU A 185 3.28 -1.38 -23.38
N LYS A 186 2.22 -1.58 -22.58
CA LYS A 186 1.06 -0.69 -22.48
C LYS A 186 1.05 0.20 -21.25
N MET A 187 1.93 -0.06 -20.27
CA MET A 187 1.92 0.67 -19.00
C MET A 187 2.10 2.18 -19.19
N GLN A 188 3.01 2.61 -20.08
CA GLN A 188 3.21 4.04 -20.34
C GLN A 188 1.97 4.69 -20.97
N GLU A 189 1.37 4.02 -21.96
CA GLU A 189 0.19 4.51 -22.69
C GLU A 189 -1.05 4.59 -21.76
N GLU A 190 -1.23 3.60 -20.89
CA GLU A 190 -2.35 3.54 -19.94
C GLU A 190 -2.12 4.38 -18.67
N GLY A 191 -1.04 5.16 -18.60
CA GLY A 191 -0.79 6.10 -17.49
C GLY A 191 -0.14 5.48 -16.24
N TYR A 192 0.41 4.27 -16.36
CA TYR A 192 1.14 3.55 -15.31
C TYR A 192 2.67 3.66 -15.46
N GLY A 193 3.16 4.62 -16.24
CA GLY A 193 4.60 4.79 -16.54
C GLY A 193 5.51 4.87 -15.32
N GLN A 194 5.03 5.46 -14.22
CA GLN A 194 5.77 5.56 -12.96
C GLN A 194 6.08 4.20 -12.29
N TYR A 195 5.38 3.13 -12.67
CA TYR A 195 5.58 1.78 -12.16
C TYR A 195 6.48 0.92 -13.05
N LEU A 196 6.92 1.42 -14.21
CA LEU A 196 7.84 0.70 -15.11
C LEU A 196 9.12 0.17 -14.40
N PRO A 197 9.76 0.91 -13.48
CA PRO A 197 10.94 0.41 -12.77
C PRO A 197 10.69 -0.87 -11.96
N LEU A 198 9.45 -1.15 -11.55
CA LEU A 198 9.10 -2.35 -10.78
C LEU A 198 9.10 -3.61 -11.62
N VAL A 199 8.90 -3.50 -12.94
CA VAL A 199 8.75 -4.64 -13.85
C VAL A 199 9.92 -4.79 -14.83
N GLN A 200 10.72 -3.73 -14.98
CA GLN A 200 11.90 -3.69 -15.86
C GLN A 200 13.22 -3.91 -15.11
N SER A 201 13.23 -3.94 -13.78
CA SER A 201 14.45 -4.22 -13.03
C SER A 201 14.93 -5.65 -13.29
N GLU A 202 16.24 -5.82 -13.53
CA GLU A 202 16.85 -7.12 -13.74
C GLU A 202 16.47 -8.13 -12.64
N PRO A 203 16.33 -9.43 -12.99
CA PRO A 203 16.00 -10.46 -12.01
C PRO A 203 16.99 -10.42 -10.85
N LYS A 204 16.48 -10.32 -9.63
CA LYS A 204 17.31 -10.43 -8.42
C LYS A 204 17.97 -11.80 -8.43
N LYS A 205 19.29 -11.79 -8.60
CA LYS A 205 20.16 -12.96 -8.69
C LYS A 205 20.33 -13.66 -7.34
#